data_AF-A0A0R2B732-F1
#
_entry.id   AF-A0A0R2B732-F1
#
_cell.length_a   1.000
_cell.length_b   1.000
_cell.length_c   1.000
_cell.angle_alpha   90.00
_cell.angle_beta   90.00
_cell.angle_gamma   90.00
#
_symmetry.space_group_name_H-M   'P 1'
#
loop_
_entity.id
_entity.type
_entity.pdbx_description
1 polymer ?
#
loop_
_entity_poly.entity_id
_entity_poly.type
_entity_poly.pdbx_seq_one_letter_code
_entity_poly.pdbx_strand_id
1 'polypeptide(L)'
;MAAGRNVLCWFYQKNYEITQPVSPVVKGEISMQSLFDQLQRAAWIRALLMLGLGAWIVLAPNSVLSIVTWVIAIGLLIAAFNAFGASRDLKRAGYSGIGSMGGVGLLIAAVLVLVLAKPVLSLLPLVLGFILLIYGITRVTGASRQQQYVNVSPVPAVIYGILVAIAGLVLIFNPFHAVLLMFRIFGGILIVMAVTELFGWFRYNK
;
A
#
# COMPACT_ATOMS: atom_id res chain seq x y z
N MET A 1 -28.76 31.99 70.46
CA MET A 1 -30.05 31.86 69.74
C MET A 1 -29.72 31.82 68.24
N ALA A 2 -29.51 30.70 67.55
CA ALA A 2 -30.28 29.46 67.40
C ALA A 2 -31.59 29.62 66.59
N ALA A 3 -31.49 29.95 65.30
CA ALA A 3 -32.47 29.59 64.26
C ALA A 3 -31.89 29.93 62.87
N GLY A 4 -31.89 28.99 61.93
CA GLY A 4 -31.51 29.25 60.53
C GLY A 4 -30.47 28.32 59.90
N ARG A 5 -29.95 27.34 60.64
CA ARG A 5 -28.98 26.30 60.21
C ARG A 5 -29.45 25.37 59.07
N ASN A 6 -30.61 25.62 58.45
CA ASN A 6 -31.22 24.74 57.44
C ASN A 6 -30.83 25.09 55.99
N VAL A 7 -30.38 26.32 55.71
CA VAL A 7 -30.01 26.71 54.34
C VAL A 7 -28.64 26.15 53.95
N LEU A 8 -27.71 26.12 54.90
CA LEU A 8 -26.38 25.53 54.70
C LEU A 8 -26.46 24.00 54.55
N CYS A 9 -27.35 23.31 55.27
CA CYS A 9 -27.56 21.87 55.05
C CYS A 9 -28.18 21.60 53.66
N TRP A 10 -29.12 22.44 53.21
CA TRP A 10 -29.69 22.33 51.87
C TRP A 10 -28.64 22.60 50.78
N PHE A 11 -27.74 23.57 51.00
CA PHE A 11 -26.65 23.87 50.08
C PHE A 11 -25.55 22.78 50.10
N TYR A 12 -25.26 22.19 51.25
CA TYR A 12 -24.29 21.09 51.37
C TYR A 12 -24.81 19.80 50.73
N GLN A 13 -26.10 19.49 50.90
CA GLN A 13 -26.70 18.28 50.32
C GLN A 13 -26.84 18.39 48.79
N LYS A 14 -27.19 19.57 48.27
CA LYS A 14 -27.23 19.82 46.82
C LYS A 14 -25.85 19.76 46.16
N ASN A 15 -24.78 20.06 46.90
CA ASN A 15 -23.40 19.93 46.40
C ASN A 15 -22.82 18.52 46.56
N TYR A 16 -23.35 17.68 47.46
CA TYR A 16 -22.86 16.31 47.65
C TYR A 16 -23.38 15.32 46.59
N GLU A 17 -24.53 15.59 45.96
CA GLU A 17 -24.98 14.85 44.76
C GLU A 17 -24.07 15.08 43.55
N ILE A 18 -23.24 16.13 43.55
CA ILE A 18 -22.26 16.41 42.49
C ILE A 18 -20.91 15.71 42.76
N THR A 19 -20.75 15.07 43.92
CA THR A 19 -19.52 14.36 44.33
C THR A 19 -19.77 12.93 44.79
N GLN A 20 -20.77 12.25 44.23
CA GLN A 20 -20.71 10.79 44.15
C GLN A 20 -19.62 10.46 43.12
N PRO A 21 -18.60 9.64 43.43
CA PRO A 21 -17.72 9.13 42.39
C PRO A 21 -18.60 8.23 41.51
N VAL A 22 -19.10 8.76 40.39
CA VAL A 22 -19.54 7.91 39.30
C VAL A 22 -18.27 7.20 38.85
N SER A 23 -18.14 5.96 39.33
CA SER A 23 -17.05 5.05 39.05
C SER A 23 -16.65 5.18 37.58
N PRO A 24 -15.39 5.51 37.26
CA PRO A 24 -14.91 5.53 35.89
C PRO A 24 -14.58 4.11 35.46
N VAL A 25 -15.57 3.23 35.44
CA VAL A 25 -15.40 1.82 35.03
C VAL A 25 -16.67 1.43 34.28
N VAL A 26 -16.55 0.71 33.18
CA VAL A 26 -17.66 0.27 32.30
C VAL A 26 -18.16 1.31 31.27
N LYS A 27 -17.26 2.06 30.63
CA LYS A 27 -17.47 2.48 29.20
C LYS A 27 -16.34 2.01 28.28
N GLY A 28 -15.18 1.68 28.86
CA GLY A 28 -14.07 1.03 28.17
C GLY A 28 -14.26 -0.47 27.96
N GLU A 29 -14.94 -1.20 28.85
CA GLU A 29 -15.06 -2.67 28.74
C GLU A 29 -16.07 -3.14 27.68
N ILE A 30 -17.25 -2.52 27.58
CA ILE A 30 -18.26 -2.89 26.55
C ILE A 30 -17.76 -2.52 25.13
N SER A 31 -16.96 -1.44 25.04
CA SER A 31 -16.29 -1.04 23.80
C SER A 31 -15.11 -1.98 23.49
N MET A 32 -14.25 -2.30 24.46
CA MET A 32 -13.11 -3.20 24.25
C MET A 32 -13.57 -4.58 23.81
N GLN A 33 -14.54 -5.21 24.49
CA GLN A 33 -14.99 -6.57 24.13
C GLN A 33 -15.61 -6.61 22.72
N SER A 34 -16.47 -5.64 22.38
CA SER A 34 -17.05 -5.58 21.03
C SER A 34 -16.05 -5.17 19.95
N LEU A 35 -14.98 -4.42 20.27
CA LEU A 35 -13.86 -4.15 19.38
C LEU A 35 -12.97 -5.38 19.21
N PHE A 36 -12.72 -6.16 20.27
CA PHE A 36 -12.01 -7.43 20.20
C PHE A 36 -12.77 -8.44 19.34
N ASP A 37 -14.09 -8.56 19.50
CA ASP A 37 -14.94 -9.42 18.66
C ASP A 37 -14.98 -8.94 17.19
N GLN A 38 -15.00 -7.63 16.95
CA GLN A 38 -14.92 -7.07 15.60
C GLN A 38 -13.54 -7.27 14.97
N LEU A 39 -12.47 -7.12 15.74
CA LEU A 39 -11.09 -7.36 15.30
C LEU A 39 -10.85 -8.85 15.03
N GLN A 40 -11.37 -9.74 15.88
CA GLN A 40 -11.22 -11.18 15.71
C GLN A 40 -12.06 -11.69 14.54
N ARG A 41 -13.28 -11.16 14.36
CA ARG A 41 -14.12 -11.45 13.19
C ARG A 41 -13.53 -10.85 11.91
N ALA A 42 -12.91 -9.67 11.99
CA ALA A 42 -12.16 -9.08 10.89
C ALA A 42 -10.86 -9.84 10.60
N ALA A 43 -10.20 -10.45 11.59
CA ALA A 43 -8.91 -11.12 11.42
C ALA A 43 -9.01 -12.36 10.54
N TRP A 44 -10.01 -13.23 10.76
CA TRP A 44 -10.19 -14.41 9.90
C TRP A 44 -10.66 -14.02 8.49
N ILE A 45 -11.54 -13.02 8.36
CA ILE A 45 -12.00 -12.49 7.06
C ILE A 45 -10.83 -11.86 6.31
N ARG A 46 -9.99 -11.07 6.99
CA ARG A 46 -8.79 -10.43 6.46
C ARG A 46 -7.77 -11.46 6.00
N ALA A 47 -7.51 -12.49 6.82
CA ALA A 47 -6.61 -13.58 6.44
C ALA A 47 -7.12 -14.32 5.20
N LEU A 48 -8.41 -14.62 5.11
CA LEU A 48 -9.01 -15.25 3.93
C LEU A 48 -8.92 -14.36 2.69
N LEU A 49 -9.19 -13.06 2.83
CA LEU A 49 -9.04 -12.07 1.76
C LEU A 49 -7.58 -11.97 1.29
N MET A 50 -6.62 -11.89 2.20
CA MET A 50 -5.19 -11.85 1.88
C MET A 50 -4.72 -13.13 1.19
N LEU A 51 -5.23 -14.29 1.61
CA LEU A 51 -4.91 -15.58 1.00
C LEU A 51 -5.47 -15.64 -0.43
N GLY A 52 -6.73 -15.23 -0.63
CA GLY A 52 -7.35 -15.18 -1.96
C GLY A 52 -6.65 -14.17 -2.88
N LEU A 53 -6.38 -12.96 -2.41
CA LEU A 53 -5.67 -11.93 -3.16
C LEU A 53 -4.23 -12.36 -3.48
N GLY A 54 -3.51 -12.91 -2.50
CA GLY A 54 -2.15 -13.41 -2.68
C GLY A 54 -2.10 -14.53 -3.72
N ALA A 55 -3.00 -15.51 -3.62
CA ALA A 55 -3.11 -16.60 -4.60
C ALA A 55 -3.41 -16.07 -6.01
N TRP A 56 -4.35 -15.14 -6.13
CA TRP A 56 -4.67 -14.50 -7.41
C TRP A 56 -3.46 -13.80 -8.03
N ILE A 57 -2.72 -13.03 -7.23
CA ILE A 57 -1.52 -12.30 -7.67
C ILE A 57 -0.42 -13.27 -8.15
N VAL A 58 -0.21 -14.38 -7.45
CA VAL A 58 0.82 -15.38 -7.80
C VAL A 58 0.51 -16.08 -9.13
N LEU A 59 -0.76 -16.46 -9.32
CA LEU A 59 -1.22 -17.18 -10.50
C LEU A 59 -1.26 -16.28 -11.74
N ALA A 60 -1.76 -15.05 -11.59
CA ALA A 60 -1.96 -14.11 -12.69
C ALA A 60 -1.40 -12.70 -12.37
N PRO A 61 -0.06 -12.53 -12.31
CA PRO A 61 0.54 -11.22 -12.01
C PRO A 61 0.26 -10.18 -13.11
N ASN A 62 0.01 -10.63 -14.36
CA ASN A 62 -0.38 -9.76 -15.47
C ASN A 62 -1.69 -9.00 -15.20
N SER A 63 -2.62 -9.62 -14.45
CA SER A 63 -3.90 -9.01 -14.11
C SER A 63 -3.71 -7.77 -13.25
N VAL A 64 -2.75 -7.79 -12.32
CA VAL A 64 -2.48 -6.67 -11.41
C VAL A 64 -2.04 -5.43 -12.18
N LEU A 65 -1.06 -5.57 -13.07
CA LEU A 65 -0.59 -4.48 -13.93
C LEU A 65 -1.69 -3.98 -14.87
N SER A 66 -2.49 -4.90 -15.42
CA SER A 66 -3.60 -4.54 -16.31
C SER A 66 -4.65 -3.72 -15.57
N ILE A 67 -5.00 -4.09 -14.33
CA ILE A 67 -5.94 -3.34 -13.48
C ILE A 67 -5.40 -1.95 -13.17
N VAL A 68 -4.12 -1.83 -12.75
CA VAL A 68 -3.51 -0.51 -12.46
C VAL A 68 -3.58 0.40 -13.69
N THR A 69 -3.23 -0.13 -14.87
CA THR A 69 -3.27 0.62 -16.12
C THR A 69 -4.70 1.03 -16.50
N TRP A 70 -5.68 0.14 -16.30
CA TRP A 70 -7.10 0.43 -16.52
C TRP A 70 -7.65 1.48 -15.56
N VAL A 71 -7.26 1.47 -14.28
CA VAL A 71 -7.67 2.48 -13.31
C VAL A 71 -7.20 3.87 -13.72
N ILE A 72 -5.95 3.99 -14.17
CA ILE A 72 -5.40 5.25 -14.68
C ILE A 72 -6.16 5.68 -15.95
N ALA A 73 -6.41 4.75 -16.88
CA ALA A 73 -7.12 5.05 -18.12
C ALA A 73 -8.57 5.49 -17.86
N ILE A 74 -9.30 4.80 -16.99
CA ILE A 74 -10.67 5.17 -16.59
C ILE A 74 -10.68 6.53 -15.90
N GLY A 75 -9.70 6.80 -15.02
CA GLY A 75 -9.55 8.12 -14.40
C GLY A 75 -9.40 9.23 -15.44
N LEU A 76 -8.59 9.02 -16.48
CA LEU A 76 -8.47 9.94 -17.61
C LEU A 76 -9.77 10.06 -18.43
N LEU A 77 -10.52 8.97 -18.62
CA LEU A 77 -11.81 9.01 -19.31
C LEU A 77 -12.85 9.82 -18.54
N ILE A 78 -12.93 9.67 -17.21
CA ILE A 78 -13.81 10.47 -16.36
C ILE A 78 -13.43 11.95 -16.44
N ALA A 79 -12.13 12.26 -16.40
CA ALA A 79 -11.63 13.62 -16.58
C ALA A 79 -12.00 14.19 -17.96
N ALA A 80 -11.87 13.39 -19.03
CA ALA A 80 -12.31 13.77 -20.37
C ALA A 80 -13.81 14.10 -20.40
N PHE A 81 -14.64 13.25 -19.80
CA PHE A 81 -16.10 13.45 -19.77
C PHE A 81 -16.49 14.73 -19.03
N ASN A 82 -15.88 15.00 -17.87
CA ASN A 82 -16.09 16.24 -17.14
C ASN A 82 -15.65 17.49 -17.93
N ALA A 83 -14.57 17.39 -18.71
CA ALA A 83 -14.12 18.48 -19.58
C ALA A 83 -15.14 18.77 -20.70
N PHE A 84 -15.81 17.75 -21.25
CA PHE A 84 -16.92 17.95 -22.19
C PHE A 84 -18.15 18.62 -21.54
N GLY A 85 -18.42 18.35 -20.26
CA GLY A 85 -19.45 19.04 -19.47
C GLY A 85 -19.13 20.52 -19.25
N ALA A 86 -17.91 20.83 -18.76
CA ALA A 86 -17.44 22.20 -18.53
C ALA A 86 -17.42 23.04 -19.83
N SER A 87 -17.18 22.40 -20.97
CA SER A 87 -17.26 23.03 -22.29
C SER A 87 -18.65 23.59 -22.62
N ARG A 88 -19.72 23.05 -22.03
CA ARG A 88 -21.10 23.49 -22.25
C ARG A 88 -21.40 24.76 -21.43
N ASP A 89 -20.80 24.88 -20.25
CA ASP A 89 -20.92 26.06 -19.39
C ASP A 89 -20.05 27.23 -19.87
N LEU A 90 -18.83 26.95 -20.35
CA LEU A 90 -17.93 27.94 -20.97
C LEU A 90 -18.47 28.49 -22.31
N LYS A 91 -19.25 27.70 -23.06
CA LYS A 91 -19.95 28.16 -24.28
C LYS A 91 -21.11 29.12 -23.97
N ARG A 92 -21.72 29.06 -22.78
CA ARG A 92 -22.71 30.06 -22.34
C ARG A 92 -22.06 31.35 -21.83
N ALA A 93 -20.80 31.29 -21.41
CA ALA A 93 -20.02 32.43 -20.93
C ALA A 93 -19.18 33.15 -22.01
N GLY A 94 -19.37 32.83 -23.30
CA GLY A 94 -18.74 33.57 -24.42
C GLY A 94 -17.28 33.24 -24.70
N TYR A 95 -16.70 32.19 -24.12
CA TYR A 95 -15.31 31.76 -24.38
C TYR A 95 -15.28 30.55 -25.32
N SER A 96 -15.53 30.81 -26.60
CA SER A 96 -15.51 29.81 -27.67
C SER A 96 -14.07 29.49 -28.10
N GLY A 97 -13.48 28.44 -27.54
CA GLY A 97 -12.24 27.89 -28.12
C GLY A 97 -11.62 26.72 -27.36
N ILE A 98 -11.68 26.73 -26.02
CA ILE A 98 -10.81 25.83 -25.22
C ILE A 98 -11.51 24.56 -24.74
N GLY A 99 -12.83 24.59 -24.53
CA GLY A 99 -13.54 23.45 -23.94
C GLY A 99 -13.51 22.17 -24.78
N SER A 100 -13.87 22.25 -26.06
CA SER A 100 -13.98 21.06 -26.92
C SER A 100 -12.63 20.43 -27.29
N MET A 101 -11.55 21.22 -27.24
CA MET A 101 -10.19 20.74 -27.54
C MET A 101 -9.56 20.02 -26.34
N GLY A 102 -9.90 20.43 -25.11
CA GLY A 102 -9.44 19.74 -23.89
C GLY A 102 -9.96 18.31 -23.76
N GLY A 103 -11.24 18.08 -24.06
CA GLY A 103 -11.86 16.75 -23.99
C GLY A 103 -11.25 15.74 -24.98
N VAL A 104 -11.01 16.14 -26.23
CA VAL A 104 -10.37 15.29 -27.24
C VAL A 104 -8.90 15.03 -26.89
N GLY A 105 -8.18 16.04 -26.39
CA GLY A 105 -6.82 15.88 -25.90
C GLY A 105 -6.71 14.85 -24.76
N LEU A 106 -7.68 14.84 -23.83
CA LEU A 106 -7.75 13.86 -22.73
C LEU A 106 -8.04 12.44 -23.22
N LEU A 107 -8.88 12.27 -24.26
CA LEU A 107 -9.11 10.95 -24.88
C LEU A 107 -7.84 10.42 -25.56
N ILE A 108 -7.13 11.27 -26.31
CA ILE A 108 -5.85 10.91 -26.93
C ILE A 108 -4.83 10.55 -25.84
N ALA A 109 -4.76 11.32 -24.76
CA ALA A 109 -3.90 11.03 -23.62
C ALA A 109 -4.24 9.68 -22.96
N ALA A 110 -5.53 9.33 -22.83
CA ALA A 110 -5.94 8.04 -22.26
C ALA A 110 -5.45 6.85 -23.09
N VAL A 111 -5.63 6.93 -24.42
CA VAL A 111 -5.13 5.90 -25.35
C VAL A 111 -3.60 5.85 -25.35
N LEU A 112 -2.95 7.01 -25.35
CA LEU A 112 -1.50 7.11 -25.31
C LEU A 112 -0.95 6.44 -24.04
N VAL A 113 -1.56 6.69 -22.88
CA VAL A 113 -1.18 6.04 -21.61
C VAL A 113 -1.36 4.52 -21.69
N LEU A 114 -2.46 4.01 -22.25
CA LEU A 114 -2.67 2.56 -22.40
C LEU A 114 -1.56 1.88 -23.24
N VAL A 115 -1.11 2.54 -24.31
CA VAL A 115 -0.06 2.01 -25.19
C VAL A 115 1.33 2.18 -24.59
N LEU A 116 1.62 3.34 -23.99
CA LEU A 116 2.94 3.65 -23.44
C LEU A 116 3.15 3.09 -22.03
N ALA A 117 2.10 2.71 -21.30
CA ALA A 117 2.24 2.22 -19.93
C ALA A 117 3.19 1.02 -19.84
N LYS A 118 3.05 0.03 -20.73
CA LYS A 118 3.92 -1.15 -20.72
C LYS A 118 5.41 -0.81 -20.91
N PRO A 119 5.83 -0.10 -21.98
CA PRO A 119 7.23 0.26 -22.14
C PRO A 119 7.71 1.19 -21.02
N VAL A 120 6.92 2.18 -20.60
CA VAL A 120 7.30 3.12 -19.52
C VAL A 120 7.54 2.37 -18.21
N LEU A 121 6.66 1.45 -17.82
CA LEU A 121 6.82 0.65 -16.60
C LEU A 121 8.05 -0.27 -16.67
N SER A 122 8.48 -0.68 -17.85
CA SER A 122 9.68 -1.50 -18.05
C SER A 122 10.99 -0.71 -18.01
N LEU A 123 10.96 0.62 -18.15
CA LEU A 123 12.16 1.46 -18.09
C LEU A 123 12.77 1.46 -16.68
N LEU A 124 11.94 1.45 -15.64
CA LEU A 124 12.42 1.43 -14.25
C LEU A 124 13.28 0.17 -13.96
N PRO A 125 12.77 -1.06 -14.17
CA PRO A 125 13.57 -2.27 -14.02
C PRO A 125 14.79 -2.30 -14.93
N LEU A 126 14.70 -1.75 -16.15
CA LEU A 126 15.84 -1.70 -17.07
C LEU A 126 16.99 -0.87 -16.49
N VAL A 127 16.70 0.36 -16.05
CA VAL A 127 17.68 1.25 -15.43
C VAL A 127 18.23 0.65 -14.14
N LEU A 128 17.36 0.09 -13.30
CA LEU A 128 17.77 -0.64 -12.10
C LEU A 128 18.67 -1.83 -12.43
N GLY A 129 18.40 -2.55 -13.52
CA GLY A 129 19.21 -3.66 -13.99
C GLY A 129 20.64 -3.26 -14.32
N PHE A 130 20.82 -2.16 -15.05
CA PHE A 130 22.15 -1.60 -15.32
C PHE A 130 22.87 -1.16 -14.04
N ILE A 131 22.17 -0.47 -13.14
CA ILE A 131 22.75 -0.04 -11.85
C ILE A 131 23.19 -1.26 -11.03
N LEU A 132 22.33 -2.29 -10.93
CA LEU A 132 22.62 -3.53 -10.21
C LEU A 132 23.78 -4.30 -10.83
N LEU A 133 23.88 -4.32 -12.16
CA LEU A 133 24.98 -4.97 -12.86
C LEU A 133 26.32 -4.29 -12.55
N ILE A 134 26.38 -2.95 -12.65
CA ILE A 134 27.58 -2.16 -12.29
C ILE A 134 27.92 -2.36 -10.81
N TYR A 135 26.91 -2.32 -9.93
CA TYR A 135 27.09 -2.55 -8.50
C TYR A 135 27.61 -3.96 -8.19
N GLY A 136 27.07 -5.00 -8.84
CA GLY A 136 27.53 -6.37 -8.68
C GLY A 136 28.99 -6.55 -9.08
N ILE A 137 29.39 -5.99 -10.23
CA ILE A 137 30.78 -6.06 -10.73
C ILE A 137 31.74 -5.31 -9.78
N THR A 138 31.37 -4.11 -9.33
CA THR A 138 32.19 -3.35 -8.36
C THR A 138 32.29 -4.06 -7.01
N ARG A 139 31.25 -4.78 -6.59
CA ARG A 139 31.29 -5.60 -5.36
C ARG A 139 32.24 -6.79 -5.48
N VAL A 140 32.21 -7.51 -6.60
CA VAL A 140 33.10 -8.65 -6.86
C VAL A 140 34.56 -8.20 -6.92
N THR A 141 34.85 -7.14 -7.67
CA THR A 141 36.22 -6.59 -7.81
C THR A 141 36.72 -5.93 -6.52
N GLY A 142 35.84 -5.28 -5.77
CA GLY A 142 36.15 -4.69 -4.47
C GLY A 142 36.46 -5.74 -3.41
N ALA A 143 35.77 -6.89 -3.42
CA ALA A 143 36.06 -7.99 -2.50
C ALA A 143 37.51 -8.48 -2.63
N SER A 144 38.04 -8.57 -3.84
CA SER A 144 39.45 -8.94 -4.08
C SER A 144 40.46 -7.89 -3.60
N ARG A 145 40.12 -6.59 -3.66
CA ARG A 145 40.98 -5.52 -3.10
C ARG A 145 40.93 -5.47 -1.58
N GLN A 146 39.77 -5.76 -0.98
CA GLN A 146 39.60 -5.78 0.48
C GLN A 146 40.46 -6.88 1.13
N GLN A 147 40.71 -7.98 0.42
CA GLN A 147 41.62 -9.05 0.86
C GLN A 147 43.06 -8.55 1.12
N GLN A 148 43.49 -7.49 0.43
CA GLN A 148 44.86 -6.98 0.58
C GLN A 148 45.05 -6.14 1.85
N TYR A 149 43.97 -5.66 2.46
CA TYR A 149 44.02 -4.76 3.63
C TYR A 149 43.49 -5.39 4.92
N VAL A 150 42.53 -6.32 4.84
CA VAL A 150 41.94 -7.00 5.99
C VAL A 150 41.70 -8.46 5.64
N ASN A 151 42.30 -9.37 6.41
CA ASN A 151 42.20 -10.83 6.26
C ASN A 151 40.79 -11.33 6.65
N VAL A 152 39.77 -10.89 5.92
CA VAL A 152 38.38 -11.36 6.01
C VAL A 152 38.08 -12.22 4.79
N SER A 153 37.31 -13.29 4.97
CA SER A 153 36.94 -14.18 3.86
C SER A 153 36.13 -13.38 2.81
N PRO A 154 36.62 -13.25 1.57
CA PRO A 154 35.92 -12.50 0.51
C PRO A 154 34.74 -13.30 -0.06
N VAL A 155 34.64 -14.59 0.28
CA VAL A 155 33.71 -15.54 -0.33
C VAL A 155 32.25 -15.05 -0.24
N PRO A 156 31.74 -14.58 0.91
CA PRO A 156 30.37 -14.07 1.00
C PRO A 156 30.14 -12.82 0.14
N ALA A 157 31.14 -11.94 0.04
CA ALA A 157 31.04 -10.70 -0.73
C ALA A 157 31.05 -10.96 -2.25
N VAL A 158 31.85 -11.92 -2.70
CA VAL A 158 31.89 -12.37 -4.10
C VAL A 158 30.58 -13.07 -4.48
N ILE A 159 30.09 -13.99 -3.65
CA ILE A 159 28.79 -14.67 -3.88
C ILE A 159 27.66 -13.65 -3.97
N TYR A 160 27.60 -12.70 -3.04
CA TYR A 160 26.60 -11.62 -3.08
C TYR A 160 26.72 -10.78 -4.36
N GLY A 161 27.93 -10.36 -4.73
CA GLY A 161 28.16 -9.59 -5.95
C GLY A 161 27.72 -10.33 -7.21
N ILE A 162 27.97 -11.64 -7.30
CA ILE A 162 27.52 -12.49 -8.41
C ILE A 162 25.99 -12.60 -8.43
N LEU A 163 25.33 -12.86 -7.30
CA LEU A 163 23.86 -12.90 -7.24
C LEU A 163 23.23 -11.59 -7.71
N VAL A 164 23.79 -10.46 -7.26
CA VAL A 164 23.30 -9.12 -7.64
C VAL A 164 23.54 -8.85 -9.13
N ALA A 165 24.68 -9.26 -9.68
CA ALA A 165 24.95 -9.13 -11.12
C ALA A 165 23.97 -9.97 -11.96
N ILE A 166 23.67 -11.20 -11.54
CA ILE A 166 22.67 -12.06 -12.20
C ILE A 166 21.27 -11.42 -12.12
N ALA A 167 20.88 -10.89 -10.96
CA ALA A 167 19.62 -10.18 -10.81
C ALA A 167 19.53 -8.96 -11.76
N GLY A 168 20.61 -8.19 -11.86
CA GLY A 168 20.71 -7.07 -12.81
C GLY A 168 20.57 -7.53 -14.27
N LEU A 169 21.21 -8.65 -14.62
CA LEU A 169 21.13 -9.24 -15.96
C LEU A 169 19.70 -9.68 -16.31
N VAL A 170 19.00 -10.33 -15.38
CA VAL A 170 17.59 -10.73 -15.54
C VAL A 170 16.71 -9.50 -15.79
N LEU A 171 16.95 -8.40 -15.06
CA LEU A 171 16.24 -7.14 -15.24
C LEU A 171 16.49 -6.51 -16.62
N ILE A 172 17.71 -6.61 -17.17
CA ILE A 172 18.05 -6.04 -18.49
C ILE A 172 17.41 -6.83 -19.62
N PHE A 173 17.48 -8.16 -19.59
CA PHE A 173 16.96 -9.00 -20.69
C PHE A 173 15.44 -9.04 -20.72
N ASN A 174 14.77 -9.00 -19.57
CA ASN A 174 13.31 -9.01 -19.52
C ASN A 174 12.77 -8.16 -18.36
N PRO A 175 12.80 -6.82 -18.51
CA PRO A 175 12.40 -5.91 -17.45
C PRO A 175 10.93 -6.07 -17.07
N PHE A 176 10.06 -6.41 -18.03
CA PHE A 176 8.64 -6.62 -17.74
C PHE A 176 8.40 -7.90 -16.93
N HIS A 177 9.06 -9.01 -17.27
CA HIS A 177 8.98 -10.21 -16.45
C HIS A 177 9.57 -10.02 -15.05
N ALA A 178 10.59 -9.17 -14.89
CA ALA A 178 11.12 -8.85 -13.56
C ALA A 178 10.04 -8.21 -12.65
N VAL A 179 9.22 -7.31 -13.21
CA VAL A 179 8.07 -6.74 -12.48
C VAL A 179 7.03 -7.81 -12.13
N LEU A 180 6.71 -8.71 -13.07
CA LEU A 180 5.79 -9.83 -12.81
C LEU A 180 6.32 -10.77 -11.71
N LEU A 181 7.63 -11.02 -11.70
CA LEU A 181 8.30 -11.81 -10.66
C LEU A 181 8.20 -11.13 -9.30
N MET A 182 8.41 -9.82 -9.24
CA MET A 182 8.23 -9.03 -8.02
C MET A 182 6.81 -9.15 -7.47
N PHE A 183 5.78 -9.05 -8.33
CA PHE A 183 4.40 -9.27 -7.91
C PHE A 183 4.17 -10.71 -7.41
N ARG A 184 4.77 -11.71 -8.05
CA ARG A 184 4.70 -13.10 -7.57
C ARG A 184 5.31 -13.28 -6.19
N ILE A 185 6.47 -12.70 -5.94
CA ILE A 185 7.12 -12.75 -4.62
C ILE A 185 6.23 -12.05 -3.60
N PHE A 186 5.71 -10.86 -3.93
CA PHE A 186 4.79 -10.12 -3.09
C PHE A 186 3.52 -10.93 -2.76
N GLY A 187 2.90 -11.57 -3.75
CA GLY A 187 1.75 -12.45 -3.56
C GLY A 187 2.09 -13.67 -2.70
N GLY A 188 3.28 -14.26 -2.88
CA GLY A 188 3.78 -15.33 -2.02
C GLY A 188 3.94 -14.91 -0.56
N ILE A 189 4.50 -13.72 -0.32
CA ILE A 189 4.61 -13.13 1.02
C ILE A 189 3.21 -12.91 1.62
N LEU A 190 2.24 -12.41 0.85
CA LEU A 190 0.85 -12.27 1.31
C LEU A 190 0.24 -13.61 1.73
N ILE A 191 0.49 -14.68 0.98
CA ILE A 191 0.01 -16.03 1.34
C ILE A 191 0.66 -16.49 2.64
N VAL A 192 1.98 -16.34 2.78
CA VAL A 192 2.69 -16.74 4.02
C VAL A 192 2.14 -15.99 5.22
N MET A 193 1.96 -14.67 5.11
CA MET A 193 1.36 -13.85 6.18
C MET A 193 -0.06 -14.31 6.51
N ALA A 194 -0.91 -14.51 5.50
CA ALA A 194 -2.27 -14.98 5.69
C ALA A 194 -2.34 -16.34 6.39
N VAL A 195 -1.45 -17.27 5.99
CA VAL A 195 -1.35 -18.60 6.61
C VAL A 195 -0.90 -18.48 8.06
N THR A 196 0.09 -17.63 8.38
CA THR A 196 0.51 -17.42 9.77
C THR A 196 -0.60 -16.85 10.66
N GLU A 197 -1.41 -15.93 10.12
CA GLU A 197 -2.55 -15.33 10.83
C GLU A 197 -3.68 -16.37 11.04
N LEU A 198 -3.93 -17.22 10.04
CA LEU A 198 -4.89 -18.33 10.15
C LEU A 198 -4.48 -19.34 11.23
N PHE A 199 -3.21 -19.74 11.25
CA PHE A 199 -2.67 -20.64 12.29
C PHE A 199 -2.75 -20.02 13.68
N GLY A 200 -2.53 -18.70 13.80
CA GLY A 200 -2.69 -17.97 15.05
C GLY A 200 -4.12 -18.05 15.60
N TRP A 201 -5.12 -17.85 14.74
CA TRP A 201 -6.53 -17.97 15.12
C TRP A 201 -6.89 -19.37 15.61
N PHE A 202 -6.43 -20.42 14.92
CA PHE A 202 -6.66 -21.82 15.35
C PHE A 202 -6.03 -22.16 16.70
N ARG A 203 -4.89 -21.53 17.04
CA ARG A 203 -4.22 -21.74 18.34
C ARG A 203 -4.90 -20.97 19.48
N TYR A 204 -5.53 -19.83 19.21
CA TYR A 204 -6.24 -19.04 20.23
C TYR A 204 -7.65 -19.57 20.51
N ASN A 205 -8.29 -20.23 19.54
CA ASN A 205 -9.62 -20.83 19.68
C ASN A 205 -9.60 -22.28 20.24
N LYS A 206 -8.47 -22.71 20.81
CA LYS A 206 -8.30 -23.95 21.61
C LYS A 206 -7.83 -23.55 23.01
#